data_AF-A0A5D2SY43-F1
#
_entry.id   AF-A0A5D2SY43-F1
#
_cell.length_a   1.000
_cell.length_b   1.000
_cell.length_c   1.000
_cell.angle_alpha   90.00
_cell.angle_beta   90.00
_cell.angle_gamma   90.00
#
_symmetry.space_group_name_H-M   'P 1'
#
loop_
_entity.id
_entity.type
_entity.pdbx_description
1 polymer ?
#
loop_
_entity_poly.entity_id
_entity_poly.type
_entity_poly.pdbx_seq_one_letter_code
_entity_poly.pdbx_strand_id
1 'polypeptide(L)'
;MNNLLTESCEIPRGGSQGRDVELGAPMNSGELCLQEFFVKVQEIDKQYEKLDKLLKMLQDAHEESRTVTKAPAMKSIKQRMEKDIDEVLRVARFIKGKIDELDKDNLANRQKRGCRKGSGVDRSRVATTLAVKKKLKDKMAEFQILKERIQQEYREVIERRVFTVTGTRPDEETIDRLIDTGDSEQIFQKAIQQQGRGQIMSTVSEIQERHDAVKDMEKKLLDLQQQMHENTDHHRTEVALKITYGRGRIFGIHY
;
A
#
# COMPACT_ATOMS: atom_id res chain seq x y z
N MET A 1 -27.53 60.92 -32.27
CA MET A 1 -26.33 60.34 -31.64
C MET A 1 -25.89 59.17 -32.50
N ASN A 2 -24.58 59.07 -32.74
CA ASN A 2 -23.84 57.99 -33.42
C ASN A 2 -23.67 58.11 -34.94
N ASN A 3 -22.69 58.93 -35.30
CA ASN A 3 -21.82 58.76 -36.46
C ASN A 3 -20.83 57.60 -36.24
N LEU A 4 -20.15 57.20 -37.33
CA LEU A 4 -18.91 56.41 -37.45
C LEU A 4 -19.07 55.00 -38.04
N LEU A 5 -19.46 54.97 -39.31
CA LEU A 5 -18.85 54.08 -40.28
C LEU A 5 -18.08 54.94 -41.28
N THR A 6 -16.93 54.43 -41.72
CA THR A 6 -16.10 54.80 -42.89
C THR A 6 -14.76 55.44 -42.58
N GLU A 7 -13.76 54.92 -43.31
CA GLU A 7 -12.36 55.34 -43.51
C GLU A 7 -11.36 54.84 -42.46
N SER A 8 -10.22 54.22 -42.76
CA SER A 8 -9.60 53.68 -43.98
C SER A 8 -8.33 52.99 -43.46
N CYS A 9 -7.96 51.81 -43.98
CA CYS A 9 -6.54 51.48 -44.02
C CYS A 9 -6.26 50.47 -45.13
N GLU A 10 -5.51 50.96 -46.09
CA GLU A 10 -5.13 50.32 -47.34
C GLU A 10 -4.21 49.12 -47.12
N ILE A 11 -4.36 48.13 -48.02
CA ILE A 11 -3.48 46.97 -48.18
C ILE A 11 -2.28 47.39 -49.05
N PRO A 12 -1.08 46.85 -48.79
CA PRO A 12 -0.26 46.38 -49.92
C PRO A 12 0.00 44.88 -49.84
N ARG A 13 -0.26 44.23 -50.98
CA ARG A 13 0.12 42.84 -51.29
C ARG A 13 1.64 42.72 -51.33
N GLY A 14 2.19 41.74 -50.63
CA GLY A 14 3.53 41.20 -50.81
C GLY A 14 3.49 39.72 -50.48
N GLY A 15 3.67 38.86 -51.48
CA GLY A 15 3.41 37.43 -51.40
C GLY A 15 4.53 36.59 -50.78
N SER A 16 4.22 35.29 -50.73
CA SER A 16 5.14 34.15 -50.60
C SER A 16 5.65 33.82 -49.19
N GLN A 17 4.89 33.01 -48.47
CA GLN A 17 5.15 31.56 -48.38
C GLN A 17 4.24 30.98 -47.31
N GLY A 18 3.44 29.99 -47.69
CA GLY A 18 2.73 29.14 -46.73
C GLY A 18 3.73 28.54 -45.77
N ARG A 19 3.68 28.99 -44.50
CA ARG A 19 4.16 28.17 -43.40
C ARG A 19 2.99 27.33 -42.95
N ASP A 20 2.78 26.27 -43.71
CA ASP A 20 2.23 25.04 -43.19
C ASP A 20 3.22 24.58 -42.10
N VAL A 21 2.95 24.97 -40.85
CA VAL A 21 3.73 24.51 -39.68
C VAL A 21 3.10 23.21 -39.18
N GLU A 22 2.92 22.27 -40.11
CA GLU A 22 2.77 20.85 -39.83
C GLU A 22 4.13 20.17 -40.03
N LEU A 23 5.12 20.62 -39.27
CA LEU A 23 6.42 19.95 -39.15
C LEU A 23 6.71 19.83 -37.67
N GLY A 24 6.59 18.58 -37.19
CA GLY A 24 6.79 18.20 -35.80
C GLY A 24 7.96 18.94 -35.18
N ALA A 25 7.67 19.77 -34.18
CA ALA A 25 8.70 20.42 -33.40
C ALA A 25 9.67 19.34 -32.89
N PRO A 26 11.00 19.56 -32.93
CA PRO A 26 11.93 18.66 -32.28
C PRO A 26 11.49 18.54 -30.82
N MET A 27 11.29 17.29 -30.34
CA MET A 27 10.78 17.01 -28.99
C MET A 27 11.41 18.00 -28.01
N ASN A 28 10.58 18.84 -27.39
CA ASN A 28 11.09 19.83 -26.46
C ASN A 28 11.78 19.08 -25.31
N SER A 29 12.88 19.62 -24.77
CA SER A 29 13.60 19.00 -23.64
C SER A 29 12.71 18.62 -22.44
N GLY A 30 11.56 19.29 -22.27
CA GLY A 30 10.54 18.96 -21.26
C GLY A 30 9.70 17.71 -21.57
N GLU A 31 9.56 17.33 -22.84
CA GLU A 31 8.78 16.18 -23.30
C GLU A 31 9.56 14.87 -23.11
N LEU A 32 10.85 14.87 -23.47
CA LEU A 32 11.79 13.79 -23.14
C LEU A 32 11.92 13.60 -21.61
N CYS A 33 11.91 14.70 -20.86
CA CYS A 33 11.95 14.69 -19.40
C CYS A 33 10.72 14.02 -18.76
N LEU A 34 9.54 14.14 -19.37
CA LEU A 34 8.33 13.46 -18.90
C LEU A 34 8.31 11.99 -19.32
N GLN A 35 8.83 11.67 -20.51
CA GLN A 35 8.88 10.29 -21.00
C GLN A 35 9.68 9.38 -20.05
N GLU A 36 10.90 9.77 -19.66
CA GLU A 36 11.72 8.99 -18.70
C GLU A 36 11.01 8.79 -17.36
N PHE A 37 10.25 9.80 -16.90
CA PHE A 37 9.48 9.72 -15.68
C PHE A 37 8.33 8.72 -15.78
N PHE A 38 7.57 8.75 -16.89
CA PHE A 38 6.45 7.84 -17.07
C PHE A 38 6.90 6.38 -17.20
N VAL A 39 8.11 6.10 -17.72
CA VAL A 39 8.69 4.75 -17.69
C VAL A 39 8.87 4.26 -16.25
N LYS A 40 9.38 5.11 -15.34
CA LYS A 40 9.52 4.76 -13.92
C LYS A 40 8.17 4.58 -13.23
N VAL A 41 7.18 5.42 -13.57
CA VAL A 41 5.81 5.28 -13.04
C VAL A 41 5.17 3.97 -13.51
N GLN A 42 5.34 3.60 -14.78
CA GLN A 42 4.85 2.31 -15.30
C GLN A 42 5.51 1.10 -14.62
N GLU A 43 6.80 1.19 -14.26
CA GLU A 43 7.46 0.16 -13.46
C GLU A 43 6.76 -0.03 -12.10
N ILE A 44 6.40 1.08 -11.45
CA ILE A 44 5.65 1.06 -10.18
C ILE A 44 4.23 0.50 -10.38
N ASP A 45 3.53 0.89 -11.45
CA ASP A 45 2.18 0.40 -11.74
C ASP A 45 2.13 -1.11 -11.93
N LYS A 46 3.14 -1.71 -12.58
CA LYS A 46 3.25 -3.18 -12.68
C LYS A 46 3.39 -3.86 -11.32
N GLN A 47 4.05 -3.21 -10.35
CA GLN A 47 4.15 -3.74 -8.99
C GLN A 47 2.82 -3.60 -8.22
N TYR A 48 2.02 -2.57 -8.52
CA TYR A 48 0.66 -2.49 -7.99
C TYR A 48 -0.23 -3.62 -8.49
N GLU A 49 -0.17 -3.95 -9.77
CA GLU A 49 -0.92 -5.11 -10.30
C GLU A 49 -0.52 -6.41 -9.59
N LYS A 50 0.74 -6.51 -9.16
CA LYS A 50 1.21 -7.64 -8.36
C LYS A 50 0.64 -7.63 -6.94
N LEU A 51 0.55 -6.47 -6.29
CA LEU A 51 -0.15 -6.34 -5.00
C LEU A 51 -1.64 -6.72 -5.12
N ASP A 52 -2.31 -6.32 -6.19
CA ASP A 52 -3.72 -6.66 -6.44
C ASP A 52 -3.93 -8.18 -6.54
N LYS A 53 -3.03 -8.86 -7.25
CA LYS A 53 -3.03 -10.33 -7.36
C LYS A 53 -2.78 -10.99 -6.01
N LEU A 54 -1.82 -10.50 -5.23
CA LEU A 54 -1.52 -11.05 -3.90
C LEU A 54 -2.68 -10.86 -2.93
N LEU A 55 -3.35 -9.70 -2.96
CA LEU A 55 -4.56 -9.46 -2.16
C LEU A 55 -5.67 -10.46 -2.52
N LYS A 56 -5.91 -10.67 -3.80
CA LYS A 56 -6.86 -11.67 -4.31
C LYS A 56 -6.50 -13.07 -3.83
N MET A 57 -5.23 -13.48 -3.96
CA MET A 57 -4.76 -14.80 -3.53
C MET A 57 -4.94 -15.01 -2.03
N LEU A 58 -4.66 -13.99 -1.21
CA LEU A 58 -4.87 -14.05 0.24
C LEU A 58 -6.35 -14.15 0.60
N GLN A 59 -7.23 -13.44 -0.09
CA GLN A 59 -8.69 -13.56 0.06
C GLN A 59 -9.15 -14.98 -0.29
N ASP A 60 -8.72 -15.51 -1.43
CA ASP A 60 -9.12 -16.85 -1.89
C ASP A 60 -8.61 -17.94 -0.94
N ALA A 61 -7.35 -17.84 -0.48
CA ALA A 61 -6.78 -18.76 0.51
C ALA A 61 -7.50 -18.67 1.86
N HIS A 62 -7.92 -17.48 2.28
CA HIS A 62 -8.73 -17.32 3.47
C HIS A 62 -10.09 -17.99 3.32
N GLU A 63 -10.82 -17.76 2.22
CA GLU A 63 -12.11 -18.42 1.98
C GLU A 63 -11.99 -19.95 1.98
N GLU A 64 -10.93 -20.49 1.37
CA GLU A 64 -10.62 -21.93 1.44
C GLU A 64 -10.45 -22.39 2.90
N SER A 65 -9.70 -21.63 3.71
CA SER A 65 -9.44 -21.93 5.11
C SER A 65 -10.71 -22.03 5.97
N ARG A 66 -11.79 -21.34 5.59
CA ARG A 66 -13.06 -21.35 6.34
C ARG A 66 -13.72 -22.72 6.33
N THR A 67 -13.56 -23.47 5.25
CA THR A 67 -14.25 -24.74 5.02
C THR A 67 -13.44 -25.96 5.46
N VAL A 68 -12.12 -25.81 5.58
CA VAL A 68 -11.22 -26.91 5.95
C VAL A 68 -11.31 -27.22 7.44
N THR A 69 -11.43 -28.52 7.77
CA THR A 69 -11.48 -29.01 9.16
C THR A 69 -10.31 -29.91 9.53
N LYS A 70 -9.42 -30.19 8.56
CA LYS A 70 -8.28 -31.09 8.74
C LYS A 70 -7.00 -30.28 8.94
N ALA A 71 -6.28 -30.53 10.03
CA ALA A 71 -5.03 -29.83 10.36
C ALA A 71 -3.99 -29.83 9.22
N PRO A 72 -3.71 -30.94 8.50
CA PRO A 72 -2.74 -30.92 7.40
C PRO A 72 -3.13 -30.00 6.23
N ALA A 73 -4.42 -29.92 5.93
CA ALA A 73 -4.93 -29.02 4.89
C ALA A 73 -4.87 -27.56 5.35
N MET A 74 -5.22 -27.28 6.61
CA MET A 74 -5.10 -25.95 7.21
C MET A 74 -3.65 -25.47 7.20
N LYS A 75 -2.71 -26.33 7.58
CA LYS A 75 -1.27 -26.07 7.54
C LYS A 75 -0.77 -25.71 6.13
N SER A 76 -1.27 -26.40 5.11
CA SER A 76 -0.91 -26.12 3.72
C SER A 76 -1.43 -24.75 3.26
N ILE A 77 -2.64 -24.38 3.70
CA ILE A 77 -3.22 -23.05 3.44
C ILE A 77 -2.40 -21.98 4.17
N LYS A 78 -2.10 -22.18 5.46
CA LYS A 78 -1.23 -21.31 6.27
C LYS A 78 0.08 -20.99 5.54
N GLN A 79 0.81 -22.01 5.11
CA GLN A 79 2.10 -21.83 4.42
C GLN A 79 1.98 -21.03 3.12
N ARG A 80 0.83 -21.12 2.43
CA ARG A 80 0.56 -20.34 1.21
C ARG A 80 0.33 -18.87 1.56
N MET A 81 -0.52 -18.60 2.55
CA MET A 81 -0.80 -17.26 3.04
C MET A 81 0.47 -16.57 3.55
N GLU A 82 1.33 -17.29 4.29
CA GLU A 82 2.61 -16.77 4.76
C GLU A 82 3.52 -16.30 3.62
N LYS A 83 3.63 -17.11 2.55
CA LYS A 83 4.42 -16.77 1.36
C LYS A 83 3.85 -15.54 0.64
N ASP A 84 2.54 -15.48 0.50
CA ASP A 84 1.86 -14.36 -0.16
C ASP A 84 2.08 -13.06 0.63
N ILE A 85 2.01 -13.10 1.97
CA ILE A 85 2.30 -11.94 2.83
C ILE A 85 3.77 -11.52 2.75
N ASP A 86 4.71 -12.46 2.74
CA ASP A 86 6.13 -12.15 2.58
C ASP A 86 6.40 -11.44 1.24
N GLU A 87 5.69 -11.84 0.19
CA GLU A 87 5.77 -11.19 -1.11
C GLU A 87 5.10 -9.81 -1.10
N VAL A 88 3.96 -9.63 -0.41
CA VAL A 88 3.34 -8.31 -0.19
C VAL A 88 4.34 -7.36 0.48
N LEU A 89 5.01 -7.80 1.55
CA LEU A 89 6.04 -7.04 2.25
C LEU A 89 7.21 -6.65 1.33
N ARG A 90 7.64 -7.56 0.45
CA ARG A 90 8.72 -7.29 -0.51
C ARG A 90 8.30 -6.25 -1.55
N VAL A 91 7.14 -6.44 -2.17
CA VAL A 91 6.62 -5.56 -3.23
C VAL A 91 6.30 -4.18 -2.68
N ALA A 92 5.67 -4.09 -1.50
CA ALA A 92 5.35 -2.81 -0.87
C ALA A 92 6.62 -1.99 -0.56
N ARG A 93 7.67 -2.62 -0.03
CA ARG A 93 8.98 -1.97 0.18
C ARG A 93 9.61 -1.50 -1.12
N PHE A 94 9.54 -2.30 -2.18
CA PHE A 94 10.05 -1.92 -3.48
C PHE A 94 9.33 -0.69 -4.05
N ILE A 95 7.99 -0.71 -4.05
CA ILE A 95 7.16 0.42 -4.51
C ILE A 95 7.50 1.68 -3.71
N LYS A 96 7.57 1.57 -2.39
CA LYS A 96 7.93 2.68 -1.51
C LYS A 96 9.31 3.26 -1.86
N GLY A 97 10.32 2.42 -2.04
CA GLY A 97 11.65 2.86 -2.45
C GLY A 97 11.65 3.60 -3.80
N LYS A 98 10.90 3.08 -4.79
CA LYS A 98 10.73 3.73 -6.10
C LYS A 98 10.00 5.07 -6.02
N ILE A 99 9.02 5.21 -5.12
CA ILE A 99 8.34 6.49 -4.87
C ILE A 99 9.32 7.50 -4.26
N ASP A 100 10.16 7.08 -3.31
CA ASP A 100 11.18 7.95 -2.71
C ASP A 100 12.23 8.38 -3.74
N GLU A 101 12.60 7.49 -4.68
CA GLU A 101 13.43 7.82 -5.84
C GLU A 101 12.74 8.84 -6.76
N LEU A 102 11.46 8.67 -7.06
CA LEU A 102 10.68 9.65 -7.85
C LEU A 102 10.64 11.02 -7.17
N ASP A 103 10.45 11.08 -5.84
CA ASP A 103 10.46 12.33 -5.09
C ASP A 103 11.83 13.04 -5.20
N LYS A 104 12.94 12.30 -5.06
CA LYS A 104 14.31 12.83 -5.25
C LYS A 104 14.54 13.31 -6.68
N ASP A 105 14.13 12.52 -7.66
CA ASP A 105 14.25 12.85 -9.08
C ASP A 105 13.46 14.11 -9.43
N ASN A 106 12.26 14.28 -8.87
CA ASN A 106 11.45 15.48 -9.07
C ASN A 106 12.15 16.73 -8.52
N LEU A 107 12.84 16.63 -7.38
CA LEU A 107 13.63 17.73 -6.84
C LEU A 107 14.83 18.07 -7.73
N ALA A 108 15.58 17.06 -8.19
CA ALA A 108 16.71 17.24 -9.10
C ALA A 108 16.27 17.83 -10.45
N ASN A 109 15.09 17.41 -10.93
CA ASN A 109 14.54 17.86 -12.21
C ASN A 109 14.33 19.38 -12.26
N ARG A 110 14.07 20.03 -11.12
CA ARG A 110 13.86 21.48 -11.02
C ARG A 110 15.07 22.32 -11.44
N GLN A 111 16.26 21.72 -11.48
CA GLN A 111 17.47 22.38 -11.95
C GLN A 111 17.60 22.40 -13.48
N LYS A 112 16.79 21.59 -14.19
CA LYS A 112 16.80 21.55 -15.67
C LYS A 112 16.02 22.72 -16.26
N ARG A 113 16.46 23.20 -17.44
CA ARG A 113 15.76 24.26 -18.19
C ARG A 113 14.32 23.83 -18.51
N GLY A 114 13.35 24.72 -18.33
CA GLY A 114 11.92 24.43 -18.55
C GLY A 114 11.23 23.59 -17.46
N CYS A 115 11.99 23.05 -16.48
CA CYS A 115 11.48 22.17 -15.43
C CYS A 115 11.46 22.83 -14.05
N ARG A 116 11.63 24.16 -13.98
CA ARG A 116 11.63 24.91 -12.71
C ARG A 116 10.36 24.64 -11.90
N LYS A 117 10.46 24.80 -10.58
CA LYS A 117 9.33 24.67 -9.66
C LYS A 117 8.11 25.46 -10.17
N GLY A 118 6.95 24.82 -10.24
CA GLY A 118 5.70 25.40 -10.71
C GLY A 118 5.49 25.35 -12.24
N SER A 119 6.46 24.86 -13.02
CA SER A 119 6.26 24.63 -14.46
C SER A 119 5.21 23.54 -14.71
N GLY A 120 4.71 23.46 -15.96
CA GLY A 120 3.79 22.38 -16.36
C GLY A 120 4.37 20.98 -16.10
N VAL A 121 5.66 20.79 -16.41
CA VAL A 121 6.40 19.54 -16.16
C VAL A 121 6.51 19.23 -14.67
N ASP A 122 6.92 20.20 -13.84
CA ASP A 122 7.04 20.01 -12.39
C ASP A 122 5.68 19.66 -11.75
N ARG A 123 4.62 20.39 -12.12
CA ARG A 123 3.26 20.14 -11.61
C ARG A 123 2.76 18.75 -11.99
N SER A 124 2.97 18.33 -13.24
CA SER A 124 2.58 17.00 -13.72
C SER A 124 3.29 15.90 -12.92
N ARG A 125 4.63 15.97 -12.81
CA ARG A 125 5.44 14.98 -12.08
C ARG A 125 5.05 14.89 -10.61
N VAL A 126 4.87 16.03 -9.93
CA VAL A 126 4.44 16.08 -8.53
C VAL A 126 3.05 15.47 -8.36
N ALA A 127 2.09 15.84 -9.22
CA ALA A 127 0.73 15.31 -9.15
C ALA A 127 0.71 13.78 -9.34
N THR A 128 1.43 13.26 -10.35
CA THR A 128 1.53 11.81 -10.57
C THR A 128 2.21 11.11 -9.39
N THR A 129 3.30 11.66 -8.85
CA THR A 129 4.01 11.04 -7.71
C THR A 129 3.12 10.99 -6.47
N LEU A 130 2.34 12.05 -6.21
CA LEU A 130 1.35 12.07 -5.14
C LEU A 130 0.24 11.04 -5.35
N ALA A 131 -0.24 10.87 -6.59
CA ALA A 131 -1.24 9.85 -6.91
C ALA A 131 -0.71 8.43 -6.66
N VAL A 132 0.52 8.14 -7.10
CA VAL A 132 1.21 6.88 -6.85
C VAL A 132 1.41 6.65 -5.34
N LYS A 133 1.79 7.67 -4.57
CA LYS A 133 1.92 7.58 -3.10
C LYS A 133 0.57 7.33 -2.42
N LYS A 134 -0.50 7.95 -2.89
CA LYS A 134 -1.86 7.71 -2.39
C LYS A 134 -2.29 6.27 -2.66
N LYS A 135 -2.10 5.77 -3.89
CA LYS A 135 -2.42 4.39 -4.28
C LYS A 135 -1.74 3.36 -3.36
N LEU A 136 -0.52 3.62 -2.90
CA LEU A 136 0.14 2.75 -1.92
C LEU A 136 -0.62 2.70 -0.61
N LYS A 137 -0.99 3.87 -0.07
CA LYS A 137 -1.74 3.97 1.19
C LYS A 137 -3.08 3.26 1.09
N ASP A 138 -3.80 3.46 -0.01
CA ASP A 138 -5.09 2.83 -0.26
C ASP A 138 -4.93 1.29 -0.29
N LYS A 139 -3.90 0.77 -0.98
CA LYS A 139 -3.59 -0.66 -0.99
C LYS A 139 -3.24 -1.21 0.39
N MET A 140 -2.46 -0.48 1.19
CA MET A 140 -2.14 -0.89 2.55
C MET A 140 -3.40 -0.94 3.44
N ALA A 141 -4.34 -0.02 3.25
CA ALA A 141 -5.62 -0.04 3.94
C ALA A 141 -6.46 -1.27 3.55
N GLU A 142 -6.48 -1.67 2.28
CA GLU A 142 -7.15 -2.90 1.83
C GLU A 142 -6.59 -4.16 2.53
N PHE A 143 -5.28 -4.26 2.73
CA PHE A 143 -4.67 -5.35 3.50
C PHE A 143 -5.05 -5.31 4.99
N GLN A 144 -5.22 -4.13 5.59
CA GLN A 144 -5.70 -4.02 6.97
C GLN A 144 -7.17 -4.48 7.10
N ILE A 145 -8.03 -4.09 6.15
CA ILE A 145 -9.42 -4.57 6.11
C ILE A 145 -9.46 -6.09 5.98
N LEU A 146 -8.59 -6.68 5.17
CA LEU A 146 -8.49 -8.14 5.04
C LEU A 146 -8.05 -8.78 6.37
N LYS A 147 -7.05 -8.22 7.04
CA LYS A 147 -6.61 -8.68 8.37
C LYS A 147 -7.77 -8.71 9.37
N GLU A 148 -8.50 -7.60 9.49
CA GLU A 148 -9.63 -7.46 10.42
C GLU A 148 -10.72 -8.50 10.11
N ARG A 149 -11.04 -8.71 8.83
CA ARG A 149 -11.99 -9.75 8.42
C ARG A 149 -11.51 -11.14 8.86
N ILE A 150 -10.25 -11.47 8.61
CA ILE A 150 -9.68 -12.78 8.96
C ILE A 150 -9.73 -13.02 10.48
N GLN A 151 -9.44 -12.00 11.28
CA GLN A 151 -9.53 -12.06 12.74
C GLN A 151 -10.96 -12.31 13.22
N GLN A 152 -11.92 -11.55 12.69
CA GLN A 152 -13.33 -11.68 13.06
C GLN A 152 -13.85 -13.07 12.71
N GLU A 153 -13.54 -13.57 11.53
CA GLU A 153 -14.00 -14.89 11.09
C GLU A 153 -13.31 -16.03 11.85
N TYR A 154 -12.04 -15.86 12.23
CA TYR A 154 -11.34 -16.79 13.10
C TYR A 154 -12.07 -16.93 14.46
N ARG A 155 -12.49 -15.80 15.06
CA ARG A 155 -13.29 -15.81 16.29
C ARG A 155 -14.54 -16.69 16.15
N GLU A 156 -15.30 -16.51 15.08
CA GLU A 156 -16.52 -17.29 14.85
C GLU A 156 -16.23 -18.78 14.64
N VAL A 157 -15.14 -19.13 13.96
CA VAL A 157 -14.75 -20.53 13.77
C VAL A 157 -14.38 -21.17 15.10
N ILE A 158 -13.62 -20.47 15.94
CA ILE A 158 -13.25 -20.93 17.28
C ILE A 158 -14.50 -21.16 18.13
N GLU A 159 -15.41 -20.19 18.19
CA GLU A 159 -16.68 -20.32 18.92
C GLU A 159 -17.47 -21.57 18.48
N ARG A 160 -17.62 -21.76 17.16
CA ARG A 160 -18.32 -22.92 16.59
C ARG A 160 -17.66 -24.26 16.95
N ARG A 161 -16.33 -24.32 16.91
CA ARG A 161 -15.57 -25.54 17.26
C ARG A 161 -15.68 -25.88 18.74
N VAL A 162 -15.54 -24.88 19.62
CA VAL A 162 -15.69 -25.08 21.06
C VAL A 162 -17.10 -25.57 21.38
N PHE A 163 -18.14 -24.97 20.81
CA PHE A 163 -19.52 -25.41 21.01
C PHE A 163 -19.74 -26.86 20.54
N THR A 164 -19.23 -27.23 19.36
CA THR A 164 -19.43 -28.57 18.79
C THR A 164 -18.79 -29.65 19.66
N VAL A 165 -17.61 -29.39 20.23
CA VAL A 165 -16.88 -30.36 21.04
C VAL A 165 -17.41 -30.42 22.48
N THR A 166 -17.69 -29.27 23.09
CA THR A 166 -18.08 -29.20 24.51
C THR A 166 -19.59 -29.29 24.74
N GLY A 167 -20.40 -29.02 23.72
CA GLY A 167 -21.86 -28.89 23.82
C GLY A 167 -22.32 -27.61 24.53
N THR A 168 -21.39 -26.76 24.97
CA THR A 168 -21.67 -25.52 25.71
C THR A 168 -21.10 -24.33 24.96
N ARG A 169 -21.90 -23.25 24.86
CA ARG A 169 -21.40 -22.01 24.26
C ARG A 169 -20.37 -21.38 25.20
N PRO A 170 -19.12 -21.14 24.75
CA PRO A 170 -18.14 -20.47 25.58
C PRO A 170 -18.55 -19.01 25.82
N ASP A 171 -18.21 -18.47 26.98
CA ASP A 171 -18.27 -17.03 27.24
C ASP A 171 -17.19 -16.29 26.43
N GLU A 172 -17.35 -14.96 26.29
CA GLU A 172 -16.44 -14.12 25.50
C GLU A 172 -15.00 -14.14 26.04
N GLU A 173 -14.81 -14.19 27.36
CA GLU A 173 -13.48 -14.22 27.98
C GLU A 173 -12.72 -15.52 27.63
N THR A 174 -13.44 -16.64 27.59
CA THR A 174 -12.88 -17.93 27.16
C THR A 174 -12.48 -17.90 25.69
N ILE A 175 -13.28 -17.27 24.81
CA ILE A 175 -12.94 -17.10 23.40
C ILE A 175 -11.71 -16.20 23.25
N ASP A 176 -11.68 -15.05 23.92
CA ASP A 176 -10.56 -14.11 23.88
C ASP A 176 -9.26 -14.76 24.34
N ARG A 177 -9.30 -15.47 25.47
CA ARG A 177 -8.13 -16.22 25.97
C ARG A 177 -7.64 -17.22 24.92
N LEU A 178 -8.54 -17.96 24.27
CA LEU A 178 -8.16 -18.93 23.25
C LEU A 178 -7.55 -18.26 22.00
N ILE A 179 -8.10 -17.12 21.58
CA ILE A 179 -7.58 -16.34 20.45
C ILE A 179 -6.20 -15.76 20.77
N ASP A 180 -5.95 -15.38 22.02
CA ASP A 180 -4.69 -14.77 22.43
C ASP A 180 -3.59 -15.79 22.70
N THR A 181 -3.90 -16.87 23.40
CA THR A 181 -2.89 -17.85 23.85
C THR A 181 -2.77 -19.07 22.93
N GLY A 182 -3.82 -19.38 22.17
CA GLY A 182 -3.93 -20.64 21.43
C GLY A 182 -4.14 -21.87 22.31
N ASP A 183 -4.22 -21.71 23.64
CA ASP A 183 -4.32 -22.83 24.59
C ASP A 183 -5.72 -23.45 24.60
N SER A 184 -5.94 -24.33 23.63
CA SER A 184 -7.18 -25.08 23.46
C SER A 184 -7.26 -26.34 24.32
N GLU A 185 -6.13 -26.92 24.75
CA GLU A 185 -6.14 -28.19 25.48
C GLU A 185 -6.80 -28.04 26.86
N GLN A 186 -6.60 -26.91 27.55
CA GLN A 186 -7.28 -26.62 28.81
C GLN A 186 -8.80 -26.57 28.67
N ILE A 187 -9.30 -25.93 27.61
CA ILE A 187 -10.74 -25.78 27.34
C ILE A 187 -11.37 -27.15 27.04
N PHE A 188 -10.62 -28.04 26.38
CA PHE A 188 -11.13 -29.34 25.98
C PHE A 188 -10.87 -30.48 26.97
N GLN A 189 -10.29 -30.23 28.15
CA GLN A 189 -9.98 -31.30 29.12
C GLN A 189 -11.20 -32.17 29.47
N LYS A 190 -12.35 -31.55 29.72
CA LYS A 190 -13.60 -32.27 30.03
C LYS A 190 -14.07 -33.11 28.84
N ALA A 191 -14.00 -32.57 27.63
CA ALA A 191 -14.36 -33.30 26.42
C ALA A 191 -13.38 -34.47 26.14
N ILE A 192 -12.08 -34.29 26.43
CA ILE A 192 -11.05 -35.34 26.33
C ILE A 192 -11.36 -36.51 27.27
N GLN A 193 -11.78 -36.22 28.50
CA GLN A 193 -12.15 -37.26 29.47
C GLN A 193 -13.42 -38.03 29.06
N GLN A 194 -14.39 -37.35 28.43
CA GLN A 194 -15.69 -37.93 28.09
C GLN A 194 -15.72 -38.65 26.74
N GLN A 195 -15.10 -38.07 25.70
CA GLN A 195 -15.14 -38.55 24.32
C GLN A 195 -13.84 -39.30 23.93
N GLY A 196 -12.80 -39.19 24.75
CA GLY A 196 -11.50 -39.80 24.51
C GLY A 196 -10.55 -38.88 23.73
N ARG A 197 -9.27 -38.94 24.12
CA ARG A 197 -8.22 -38.03 23.60
C ARG A 197 -8.11 -38.04 22.07
N GLY A 198 -8.11 -39.22 21.44
CA GLY A 198 -7.91 -39.34 19.99
C GLY A 198 -8.95 -38.57 19.15
N GLN A 199 -10.20 -38.51 19.62
CA GLN A 199 -11.29 -37.83 18.91
C GLN A 199 -11.15 -36.31 18.99
N ILE A 200 -10.71 -35.80 20.13
CA ILE A 200 -10.59 -34.36 20.39
C ILE A 200 -9.29 -33.76 19.85
N MET A 201 -8.19 -34.52 19.83
CA MET A 201 -6.89 -34.01 19.40
C MET A 201 -6.87 -33.53 17.95
N SER A 202 -7.74 -34.07 17.07
CA SER A 202 -7.89 -33.56 15.70
C SER A 202 -8.39 -32.10 15.70
N THR A 203 -9.35 -31.76 16.56
CA THR A 203 -9.89 -30.41 16.67
C THR A 203 -8.92 -29.45 17.34
N VAL A 204 -8.24 -29.90 18.40
CA VAL A 204 -7.16 -29.14 19.05
C VAL A 204 -6.08 -28.76 18.02
N SER A 205 -5.65 -29.73 17.21
CA SER A 205 -4.63 -29.51 16.17
C SER A 205 -5.12 -28.56 15.06
N GLU A 206 -6.39 -28.67 14.64
CA GLU A 206 -6.98 -27.73 13.67
C GLU A 206 -6.99 -26.30 14.23
N ILE A 207 -7.43 -26.13 15.49
CA ILE A 207 -7.49 -24.83 16.16
C ILE A 207 -6.10 -24.21 16.29
N GLN A 208 -5.09 -25.01 16.62
CA GLN A 208 -3.71 -24.53 16.71
C GLN A 208 -3.18 -24.05 15.36
N GLU A 209 -3.36 -24.84 14.29
CA GLU A 209 -2.90 -24.44 12.96
C GLU A 209 -3.62 -23.16 12.47
N ARG A 210 -4.90 -22.98 12.83
CA ARG A 210 -5.64 -21.73 12.56
C ARG A 210 -5.10 -20.56 13.38
N HIS A 211 -4.87 -20.76 14.68
CA HIS A 211 -4.32 -19.75 15.57
C HIS A 211 -3.00 -19.22 15.03
N ASP A 212 -2.06 -20.14 14.73
CA ASP A 212 -0.74 -19.75 14.27
C ASP A 212 -0.83 -19.00 12.93
N ALA A 213 -1.68 -19.45 12.00
CA ALA A 213 -1.87 -18.77 10.72
C ALA A 213 -2.35 -17.31 10.88
N VAL A 214 -3.28 -17.08 11.81
CA VAL A 214 -3.82 -15.74 12.09
C VAL A 214 -2.78 -14.87 12.78
N LYS A 215 -2.11 -15.37 13.83
CA LYS A 215 -1.07 -14.60 14.55
C LYS A 215 0.12 -14.25 13.68
N ASP A 216 0.60 -15.19 12.86
CA ASP A 216 1.71 -14.94 11.94
C ASP A 216 1.35 -13.87 10.89
N MET A 217 0.12 -13.92 10.37
CA MET A 217 -0.39 -12.90 9.46
C MET A 217 -0.51 -11.53 10.13
N GLU A 218 -1.15 -11.46 11.30
CA GLU A 218 -1.36 -10.21 12.04
C GLU A 218 -0.05 -9.49 12.28
N LYS A 219 0.97 -10.23 12.73
CA LYS A 219 2.31 -9.71 13.00
C LYS A 219 2.93 -9.14 11.74
N LYS A 220 2.96 -9.90 10.65
CA LYS A 220 3.58 -9.45 9.38
C LYS A 220 2.86 -8.24 8.77
N LEU A 221 1.53 -8.18 8.85
CA LEU A 221 0.75 -7.04 8.35
C LEU A 221 0.87 -5.80 9.27
N LEU A 222 1.11 -6.00 10.56
CA LEU A 222 1.45 -4.91 11.48
C LEU A 222 2.85 -4.35 11.20
N ASP A 223 3.83 -5.22 10.95
CA ASP A 223 5.18 -4.82 10.53
C ASP A 223 5.13 -4.01 9.23
N LEU A 224 4.30 -4.44 8.26
CA LEU A 224 4.05 -3.69 7.03
C LEU A 224 3.52 -2.27 7.34
N GLN A 225 2.52 -2.16 8.21
CA GLN A 225 1.95 -0.86 8.58
C GLN A 225 2.97 0.07 9.24
N GLN A 226 3.77 -0.45 10.18
CA GLN A 226 4.80 0.31 10.86
C GLN A 226 5.86 0.79 9.87
N GLN A 227 6.38 -0.11 9.03
CA GLN A 227 7.33 0.24 7.98
C GLN A 227 6.75 1.31 7.05
N MET A 228 5.46 1.24 6.72
CA MET A 228 4.81 2.21 5.85
C MET A 228 4.65 3.60 6.51
N HIS A 229 4.47 3.68 7.82
CA HIS A 229 4.40 4.96 8.56
C HIS A 229 5.77 5.62 8.77
N GLU A 230 6.79 4.87 9.23
CA GLU A 230 8.05 5.42 9.77
C GLU A 230 8.86 6.30 8.80
N ASN A 231 8.77 6.12 7.47
CA ASN A 231 9.50 6.98 6.53
C ASN A 231 8.70 8.19 6.04
N THR A 232 7.42 8.31 6.40
CA THR A 232 6.61 9.47 6.00
C THR A 232 7.05 10.73 6.78
N ASP A 233 7.65 10.55 7.95
CA ASP A 233 8.10 11.66 8.81
C ASP A 233 9.54 12.10 8.56
N HIS A 234 10.43 11.24 8.01
CA HIS A 234 11.82 11.64 7.75
C HIS A 234 11.94 12.80 6.73
N HIS A 235 11.01 12.92 5.78
CA HIS A 235 10.96 14.08 4.88
C HIS A 235 10.38 15.34 5.54
N ARG A 236 9.63 15.23 6.65
CA ARG A 236 9.20 16.39 7.44
C ARG A 236 10.31 16.86 8.38
N THR A 237 11.04 15.97 9.02
CA THR A 237 12.12 16.33 9.96
C THR A 237 13.36 16.90 9.26
N GLU A 238 13.76 16.39 8.10
CA GLU A 238 14.93 16.92 7.39
C GLU A 238 14.68 18.32 6.79
N VAL A 239 13.45 18.59 6.35
CA VAL A 239 13.04 19.91 5.85
C VAL A 239 12.86 20.90 7.01
N ALA A 240 12.32 20.46 8.16
CA ALA A 240 12.22 21.28 9.36
C ALA A 240 13.61 21.68 9.90
N LEU A 241 14.56 20.73 9.96
CA LEU A 241 15.93 20.99 10.42
C LEU A 241 16.70 21.94 9.48
N LYS A 242 16.52 21.84 8.15
CA LYS A 242 17.13 22.80 7.21
C LYS A 242 16.55 24.21 7.31
N ILE A 243 15.28 24.36 7.64
CA ILE A 243 14.63 25.68 7.83
C ILE A 243 15.05 26.32 9.16
N THR A 244 15.23 25.54 10.23
CA THR A 244 15.66 26.06 11.54
C THR A 244 17.16 26.38 11.60
N TYR A 245 18.02 25.61 10.90
CA TYR A 245 19.48 25.86 10.90
C TYR A 245 19.95 26.83 9.80
N GLY A 246 19.11 27.18 8.82
CA GLY A 246 19.45 28.13 7.75
C GLY A 246 19.20 29.60 8.09
N ARG A 247 18.70 29.93 9.29
CA ARG A 247 18.28 31.30 9.66
C ARG A 247 19.10 31.94 10.78
N GLY A 248 20.21 31.31 11.21
CA GLY A 248 21.09 31.83 12.25
C GLY A 248 22.52 32.09 11.74
N ARG A 249 22.89 33.37 11.65
CA ARG A 249 24.15 34.04 11.22
C ARG A 249 23.80 34.92 10.01
N ILE A 250 23.82 36.25 10.06
CA ILE A 250 24.90 37.13 10.53
C ILE A 250 24.28 38.46 11.01
N PHE A 251 24.36 38.79 12.30
CA PHE A 251 24.41 40.17 12.81
C PHE A 251 25.18 40.15 14.13
N GLY A 252 26.38 40.72 14.12
CA GLY A 252 27.28 40.91 15.26
C GLY A 252 28.30 41.95 14.84
N ILE A 253 27.94 43.24 14.91
CA ILE A 253 28.38 44.20 15.94
C ILE A 253 29.92 44.32 15.95
N HIS A 254 30.41 45.38 15.28
CA HIS A 254 31.76 45.88 15.43
C HIS A 254 31.90 46.63 16.76
N TYR A 255 33.06 46.41 17.40
CA TYR A 255 33.53 46.99 18.66
C TYR A 255 33.44 48.52 18.72
#